data_AF-A0A8T3SK04-F1
#
_entry.id   AF-A0A8T3SK04-F1
#
_cell.length_a   1.000
_cell.length_b   1.000
_cell.length_c   1.000
_cell.angle_alpha   90.00
_cell.angle_beta   90.00
_cell.angle_gamma   90.00
#
_symmetry.space_group_name_H-M   'P 1'
#
loop_
_entity.id
_entity.type
_entity.pdbx_description
1 polymer ?
#
loop_
_entity_poly.entity_id
_entity_poly.type
_entity_poly.pdbx_seq_one_letter_code
_entity_poly.pdbx_strand_id
1 'polypeptide(L)'
;MFIKKIILSVLGSSALISMGFAQSEQTLTTTQTVVDRPIIVTAVPAPKEVIDTPSGFINCFTIKEGWYQDVWLAEHRVCQYENSPSGVAWVEGYWACSKYNMDEKKCTTWDWKAARWEKTLSVY
;
A
#
# COMPACT_ATOMS: atom_id res chain seq x y z
N MET A 1 -15.77 -56.34 14.89
CA MET A 1 -15.45 -57.20 16.05
C MET A 1 -15.16 -56.30 17.23
N PHE A 2 -15.86 -56.57 18.33
CA PHE A 2 -15.90 -55.86 19.61
C PHE A 2 -14.51 -55.37 20.08
N ILE A 3 -14.36 -54.28 20.84
CA ILE A 3 -14.53 -54.31 22.30
C ILE A 3 -14.45 -52.89 22.91
N LYS A 4 -15.50 -52.60 23.70
CA LYS A 4 -15.60 -51.84 24.97
C LYS A 4 -15.07 -50.41 25.13
N LYS A 5 -16.06 -49.54 25.40
CA LYS A 5 -16.06 -48.49 26.44
C LYS A 5 -15.32 -48.91 27.72
N ILE A 6 -14.49 -48.02 28.26
CA ILE A 6 -14.28 -47.89 29.71
C ILE A 6 -14.45 -46.41 30.08
N ILE A 7 -15.39 -46.20 30.99
CA ILE A 7 -15.69 -44.95 31.70
C ILE A 7 -14.74 -44.90 32.89
N LEU A 8 -14.10 -43.76 33.15
CA LEU A 8 -13.73 -43.41 34.53
C LEU A 8 -13.76 -41.90 34.72
N SER A 9 -14.80 -41.48 35.41
CA SER A 9 -15.00 -40.15 35.99
C SER A 9 -14.05 -39.99 37.17
N VAL A 10 -13.23 -38.94 37.17
CA VAL A 10 -12.54 -38.48 38.38
C VAL A 10 -12.83 -36.99 38.53
N LEU A 11 -13.76 -36.70 39.44
CA LEU A 11 -13.92 -35.40 40.09
C LEU A 11 -12.71 -35.23 41.02
N GLY A 12 -11.81 -34.31 40.65
CA GLY A 12 -10.63 -33.98 41.43
C GLY A 12 -10.45 -32.47 41.47
N SER A 13 -10.99 -31.86 42.53
CA SER A 13 -10.83 -30.46 42.90
C SER A 13 -9.38 -30.00 42.73
N SER A 14 -9.14 -29.14 41.74
CA SER A 14 -7.82 -28.52 41.53
C SER A 14 -7.92 -27.04 41.89
N ALA A 15 -7.18 -26.68 42.93
CA ALA A 15 -7.02 -25.33 43.42
C ALA A 15 -6.49 -24.41 42.30
N LEU A 16 -7.13 -23.25 42.17
CA LEU A 16 -6.68 -22.14 41.33
C LEU A 16 -5.37 -21.59 41.87
N ILE A 17 -4.24 -22.01 41.30
CA ILE A 17 -2.96 -21.31 41.48
C ILE A 17 -2.88 -20.27 40.35
N SER A 18 -3.30 -19.05 40.66
CA SER A 18 -3.09 -17.88 39.81
C SER A 18 -1.58 -17.60 39.70
N MET A 19 -0.94 -18.12 38.66
CA MET A 19 0.36 -17.63 38.21
C MET A 19 0.11 -16.46 37.26
N GLY A 20 0.20 -15.24 37.80
CA GLY A 20 0.23 -14.02 37.01
C GLY A 20 1.53 -13.97 36.21
N PHE A 21 1.50 -14.38 34.95
CA PHE A 21 2.56 -14.09 34.00
C PHE A 21 2.42 -12.61 33.61
N ALA A 22 3.28 -11.77 34.17
CA ALA A 22 3.47 -10.40 33.71
C ALA A 22 4.09 -10.46 32.31
N GLN A 23 3.25 -10.42 31.28
CA GLN A 23 3.65 -10.29 29.89
C GLN A 23 4.14 -8.85 29.69
N SER A 24 5.46 -8.67 29.69
CA SER A 24 6.09 -7.40 29.33
C SER A 24 5.85 -7.18 27.83
N GLU A 25 4.85 -6.36 27.51
CA GLU A 25 4.64 -5.82 26.17
C GLU A 25 5.84 -4.93 25.81
N GLN A 26 6.74 -5.46 24.99
CA GLN A 26 7.77 -4.65 24.35
C GLN A 26 7.08 -3.80 23.29
N THR A 27 6.70 -2.59 23.67
CA THR A 27 6.27 -1.55 22.73
C THR A 27 7.42 -1.22 21.80
N LEU A 28 7.39 -1.78 20.58
CA LEU A 28 8.34 -1.49 19.52
C LEU A 28 8.07 -0.08 18.99
N THR A 29 8.64 0.93 19.63
CA THR A 29 8.59 2.31 19.16
C THR A 29 9.39 2.41 17.86
N THR A 30 8.70 2.25 16.74
CA THR A 30 9.27 2.50 15.40
C THR A 30 9.43 4.00 15.25
N THR A 31 10.64 4.52 15.50
CA THR A 31 10.99 5.90 15.16
C THR A 31 10.97 6.02 13.64
N GLN A 32 9.87 6.50 13.07
CA GLN A 32 9.83 6.90 11.67
C GLN A 32 10.72 8.14 11.52
N THR A 33 11.89 7.97 10.95
CA THR A 33 12.71 9.09 10.49
C THR A 33 11.93 9.76 9.35
N VAL A 34 11.22 10.85 9.66
CA VAL A 34 10.62 11.70 8.64
C VAL A 34 11.77 12.38 7.91
N VAL A 35 12.24 11.76 6.83
CA VAL A 35 13.19 12.40 5.92
C VAL A 35 12.42 13.51 5.23
N ASP A 36 12.66 14.75 5.65
CA ASP A 36 12.12 15.93 4.99
C ASP A 36 12.69 16.01 3.58
N ARG A 37 11.90 15.56 2.60
CA ARG A 37 12.30 15.57 1.19
C ARG A 37 11.68 16.78 0.51
N PRO A 38 12.48 17.59 -0.20
CA PRO A 38 12.01 18.81 -0.81
C PRO A 38 10.98 18.51 -1.90
N ILE A 39 10.07 19.47 -2.09
CA ILE A 39 9.16 19.48 -3.23
C ILE A 39 9.97 19.72 -4.50
N ILE A 40 9.73 18.92 -5.54
CA ILE A 40 10.32 19.11 -6.86
C ILE A 40 9.55 20.21 -7.60
N VAL A 41 10.24 21.26 -8.02
CA VAL A 41 9.62 22.44 -8.68
C VAL A 41 9.78 22.44 -10.20
N THR A 42 10.44 21.43 -10.77
CA THR A 42 10.58 21.31 -12.23
C THR A 42 9.24 21.03 -12.88
N ALA A 43 8.96 21.71 -13.99
CA ALA A 43 7.76 21.45 -14.78
C ALA A 43 7.71 19.97 -15.22
N VAL A 44 6.57 19.34 -14.98
CA VAL A 44 6.26 17.99 -15.46
C VAL A 44 6.06 18.07 -16.97
N PRO A 45 6.67 17.19 -17.79
CA PRO A 45 6.46 17.20 -19.23
C PRO A 45 5.00 16.90 -19.61
N ALA A 46 4.63 17.19 -20.86
CA ALA A 46 3.32 16.79 -21.37
C ALA A 46 3.17 15.26 -21.34
N PRO A 47 1.95 14.73 -21.10
CA PRO A 47 1.68 13.29 -21.18
C PRO A 47 2.12 12.68 -22.50
N LYS A 48 2.69 11.47 -22.48
CA LYS A 48 3.04 10.74 -23.72
C LYS A 48 1.85 10.06 -24.37
N GLU A 49 0.83 9.76 -23.58
CA GLU A 49 -0.41 9.14 -24.03
C GLU A 49 -1.57 9.69 -23.21
N VAL A 50 -2.74 9.73 -23.85
CA VAL A 50 -4.01 10.06 -23.21
C VAL A 50 -4.95 8.92 -23.58
N ILE A 51 -5.09 7.98 -22.67
CA ILE A 51 -6.00 6.83 -22.81
C ILE A 51 -7.20 7.11 -21.93
N ASP A 52 -8.39 7.04 -22.52
CA ASP A 52 -9.63 7.23 -21.79
C ASP A 52 -9.77 6.21 -20.66
N THR A 53 -10.16 6.70 -19.49
CA THR A 53 -10.47 5.86 -18.34
C THR A 53 -11.59 4.88 -18.72
N PRO A 54 -11.42 3.56 -18.50
CA PRO A 54 -12.48 2.59 -18.74
C PRO A 54 -13.76 2.93 -17.94
N SER A 55 -14.93 2.77 -18.54
CA SER A 55 -16.20 3.04 -17.87
C SER A 55 -16.52 1.99 -16.78
N GLY A 56 -17.45 2.33 -15.86
CA GLY A 56 -17.91 1.41 -14.82
C GLY A 56 -17.07 1.40 -13.54
N PHE A 57 -16.26 2.45 -13.30
CA PHE A 57 -15.58 2.63 -12.03
C PHE A 57 -16.58 2.96 -10.91
N ILE A 58 -16.30 2.49 -9.70
CA ILE A 58 -17.08 2.81 -8.51
C ILE A 58 -16.61 4.10 -7.84
N ASN A 59 -15.33 4.43 -8.00
CA ASN A 59 -14.69 5.61 -7.42
C ASN A 59 -13.45 5.97 -8.22
N CYS A 60 -13.13 7.26 -8.33
CA CYS A 60 -11.84 7.73 -8.81
C CYS A 60 -11.30 8.76 -7.84
N PHE A 61 -9.99 8.71 -7.61
CA PHE A 61 -9.30 9.67 -6.77
C PHE A 61 -8.01 10.11 -7.45
N THR A 62 -7.64 11.36 -7.18
CA THR A 62 -6.40 11.95 -7.66
C THR A 62 -5.35 11.79 -6.58
N ILE A 63 -4.24 11.16 -6.95
CA ILE A 63 -3.02 11.10 -6.14
C ILE A 63 -2.25 12.37 -6.43
N LYS A 64 -2.08 13.22 -5.41
CA LYS A 64 -1.30 14.45 -5.49
C LYS A 64 0.17 14.13 -5.68
N GLU A 65 0.89 15.05 -6.35
CA GLU A 65 2.31 14.92 -6.53
C GLU A 65 3.04 14.80 -5.19
N GLY A 66 4.08 13.97 -5.14
CA GLY A 66 4.78 13.70 -3.89
C GLY A 66 5.78 12.57 -3.96
N TRP A 67 6.47 12.34 -2.84
CA TRP A 67 7.45 11.28 -2.69
C TRP A 67 6.81 9.94 -2.35
N TYR A 68 7.12 8.92 -3.15
CA TYR A 68 6.78 7.53 -2.90
C TYR A 68 8.00 6.65 -3.15
N GLN A 69 8.46 5.92 -2.12
CA GLN A 69 9.58 4.97 -2.21
C GLN A 69 10.78 5.51 -3.01
N ASP A 70 11.25 6.71 -2.66
CA ASP A 70 12.40 7.41 -3.27
C ASP A 70 12.18 7.95 -4.69
N VAL A 71 10.94 7.94 -5.18
CA VAL A 71 10.56 8.50 -6.47
C VAL A 71 9.58 9.64 -6.26
N TRP A 72 9.79 10.78 -6.94
CA TRP A 72 8.78 11.83 -6.97
C TRP A 72 7.76 11.53 -8.06
N LEU A 73 6.50 11.32 -7.68
CA LEU A 73 5.41 11.05 -8.61
C LEU A 73 4.71 12.37 -8.95
N ALA A 74 4.41 12.61 -10.22
CA ALA A 74 3.49 13.68 -10.61
C ALA A 74 2.05 13.31 -10.24
N GLU A 75 1.19 14.32 -10.17
CA GLU A 75 -0.24 14.13 -9.96
C GLU A 75 -0.81 13.15 -11.01
N HIS A 76 -1.63 12.20 -10.57
CA HIS A 76 -2.29 11.25 -11.46
C HIS A 76 -3.57 10.69 -10.86
N ARG A 77 -4.43 10.11 -11.69
CA ARG A 77 -5.72 9.57 -11.28
C ARG A 77 -5.71 8.05 -11.24
N VAL A 78 -6.38 7.52 -10.23
CA VAL A 78 -6.63 6.09 -10.06
C VAL A 78 -8.12 5.87 -9.91
N CYS A 79 -8.66 4.93 -10.67
CA CYS A 79 -10.07 4.57 -10.64
C CYS A 79 -10.24 3.12 -10.20
N GLN A 80 -11.13 2.88 -9.25
CA GLN A 80 -11.41 1.57 -8.66
C GLN A 80 -12.61 0.91 -9.34
N TYR A 81 -12.57 -0.41 -9.45
CA TYR A 81 -13.60 -1.24 -10.08
C TYR A 81 -13.89 -2.44 -9.18
N GLU A 82 -15.16 -2.75 -8.96
CA GLU A 82 -15.56 -3.87 -8.10
C GLU A 82 -15.52 -5.21 -8.83
N ASN A 83 -15.94 -5.24 -10.10
CA ASN A 83 -16.18 -6.48 -10.86
C ASN A 83 -15.54 -6.47 -12.25
N SER A 84 -14.43 -5.77 -12.42
CA SER A 84 -13.74 -5.71 -13.72
C SER A 84 -12.88 -6.97 -13.96
N PRO A 85 -13.01 -7.64 -15.12
CA PRO A 85 -12.16 -8.79 -15.47
C PRO A 85 -10.70 -8.37 -15.71
N SER A 86 -10.47 -7.09 -15.99
CA SER A 86 -9.15 -6.55 -16.33
C SER A 86 -8.31 -6.25 -15.09
N GLY A 87 -8.93 -5.90 -13.96
CA GLY A 87 -8.25 -5.57 -12.71
C GLY A 87 -9.16 -4.83 -11.74
N VAL A 88 -8.65 -4.54 -10.55
CA VAL A 88 -9.41 -3.83 -9.49
C VAL A 88 -9.23 -2.32 -9.57
N ALA A 89 -8.20 -1.85 -10.30
CA ALA A 89 -7.99 -0.44 -10.54
C ALA A 89 -7.42 -0.17 -11.94
N TRP A 90 -7.79 0.98 -12.49
CA TRP A 90 -7.12 1.59 -13.62
C TRP A 90 -6.28 2.76 -13.12
N VAL A 91 -5.00 2.74 -13.43
CA VAL A 91 -4.06 3.83 -13.13
C VAL A 91 -3.81 4.56 -14.45
N GLU A 92 -4.10 5.86 -14.48
CA GLU A 92 -3.77 6.69 -15.64
C GLU A 92 -2.26 6.80 -15.83
N GLY A 93 -1.83 7.07 -17.07
CA GLY A 93 -0.42 7.28 -17.33
C GLY A 93 0.10 8.53 -16.61
N TYR A 94 1.30 8.44 -16.04
CA TYR A 94 1.86 9.52 -15.23
C TYR A 94 3.38 9.62 -15.34
N TRP A 95 3.91 10.78 -14.98
CA TRP A 95 5.34 11.00 -14.89
C TRP A 95 5.88 10.67 -13.51
N ALA A 96 6.98 9.94 -13.46
CA ALA A 96 7.74 9.65 -12.26
C ALA A 96 9.16 10.21 -12.43
N CYS A 97 9.67 10.89 -11.42
CA CYS A 97 11.04 11.38 -11.41
C CYS A 97 11.96 10.34 -10.79
N SER A 98 12.74 9.63 -11.61
CA SER A 98 13.68 8.60 -11.15
C SER A 98 15.04 9.14 -10.76
N LYS A 99 15.38 10.35 -11.21
CA LYS A 99 16.61 11.05 -10.81
C LYS A 99 16.31 12.51 -10.51
N TYR A 100 16.82 12.96 -9.38
CA TYR A 100 16.60 14.30 -8.88
C TYR A 100 17.92 14.90 -8.38
N ASN A 101 18.01 16.22 -8.48
CA ASN A 101 19.02 17.02 -7.81
C ASN A 101 18.37 17.69 -6.60
N MET A 102 18.79 17.32 -5.39
CA MET A 102 18.23 17.84 -4.12
C MET A 102 18.57 19.31 -3.90
N ASP A 103 19.78 19.72 -4.26
CA ASP A 103 20.26 21.08 -4.02
C ASP A 103 19.46 22.07 -4.88
N GLU A 104 19.15 21.68 -6.11
CA GLU A 104 18.35 22.49 -7.03
C GLU A 104 16.84 22.26 -6.92
N LYS A 105 16.41 21.23 -6.18
CA LYS A 105 15.01 20.77 -6.11
C LYS A 105 14.42 20.45 -7.49
N LYS A 106 15.24 19.86 -8.36
CA LYS A 106 14.88 19.59 -9.76
C LYS A 106 14.83 18.13 -10.10
N CYS A 107 13.86 17.76 -10.93
CA CYS A 107 13.89 16.48 -11.60
C CYS A 107 14.85 16.55 -12.78
N THR A 108 15.76 15.59 -12.88
CA THR A 108 16.71 15.48 -13.99
C THR A 108 16.37 14.34 -14.94
N THR A 109 15.56 13.37 -14.51
CA THR A 109 15.08 12.29 -15.36
C THR A 109 13.62 11.99 -15.05
N TRP A 110 12.76 12.34 -16.01
CA TRP A 110 11.35 11.99 -16.01
C TRP A 110 11.13 10.69 -16.77
N ASP A 111 10.48 9.74 -16.11
CA ASP A 111 10.07 8.45 -16.66
C ASP A 111 8.55 8.40 -16.79
N TRP A 112 8.08 8.13 -18.00
CA TRP A 112 6.65 7.92 -18.25
C TRP A 112 6.24 6.53 -17.76
N LYS A 113 5.23 6.47 -16.91
CA LYS A 113 4.55 5.25 -16.50
C LYS A 113 3.28 5.16 -17.30
N ALA A 114 3.16 4.12 -18.13
CA ALA A 114 2.01 3.95 -18.99
C ALA A 114 0.74 3.63 -18.18
N ALA A 115 -0.40 4.01 -18.74
CA ALA A 115 -1.71 3.69 -18.17
C ALA A 115 -1.91 2.18 -18.16
N ARG A 116 -2.46 1.64 -17.06
CA ARG A 116 -2.52 0.18 -16.88
C ARG A 116 -3.60 -0.25 -15.89
N TRP A 117 -3.99 -1.51 -16.03
CA TRP A 117 -4.77 -2.21 -15.04
C TRP A 117 -3.88 -2.73 -13.91
N GLU A 118 -4.28 -2.46 -12.67
CA GLU A 118 -3.69 -3.03 -11.47
C GLU A 118 -4.58 -4.15 -10.93
N LYS A 119 -3.93 -5.23 -10.48
CA LYS A 119 -4.62 -6.40 -9.89
C LYS A 119 -4.91 -6.23 -8.40
N THR A 120 -4.22 -5.31 -7.73
CA THR A 120 -4.42 -4.96 -6.32
C THR A 120 -4.38 -3.45 -6.13
N LEU A 121 -4.99 -2.94 -5.06
CA LEU A 121 -4.91 -1.53 -4.67
C LEU A 121 -3.66 -1.20 -3.83
N SER A 122 -2.82 -2.19 -3.54
CA SER A 122 -1.67 -2.08 -2.63
C SER A 122 -0.47 -1.30 -3.20
N VAL A 123 -0.62 -0.68 -4.36
CA VAL A 123 0.46 0.01 -5.09
C VAL A 123 0.67 1.44 -4.56
N TYR A 124 -0.14 1.89 -3.60
CA TYR A 124 -0.03 3.19 -2.94
C TYR A 124 -0.16 3.04 -1.43
#